data_AF-E1VPE9-F1
#
_entry.id   AF-E1VPE9-F1
#
_cell.length_a   1.000
_cell.length_b   1.000
_cell.length_c   1.000
_cell.angle_alpha   90.00
_cell.angle_beta   90.00
_cell.angle_gamma   90.00
#
_symmetry.space_group_name_H-M   'P 1'
#
loop_
_entity.id
_entity.type
_entity.pdbx_description
1 polymer ?
#
loop_
_entity_poly.entity_id
_entity_poly.type
_entity_poly.pdbx_seq_one_letter_code
_entity_poly.pdbx_strand_id
1 'polypeptide(L)' 'MPSTTPTARLEARISRDLHAMLKRAAELQGRTMTDFVVAAVQDAAQRAIEQAGY' A
#
# COMPACT_ATOMS: atom_id res chain seq x y z
N MET A 1 -25.58 -11.75 10.45
CA MET A 1 -25.08 -10.41 10.82
C MET A 1 -23.76 -10.22 10.07
N PRO A 2 -23.60 -9.29 9.12
CA PRO A 2 -22.28 -9.04 8.54
C PRO A 2 -21.41 -8.40 9.63
N SER A 3 -20.39 -9.12 10.08
CA SER A 3 -19.35 -8.59 10.95
C SER A 3 -18.64 -7.46 10.20
N THR A 4 -18.79 -6.23 10.69
CA THR A 4 -18.13 -5.06 10.12
C THR A 4 -16.63 -5.22 10.37
N THR A 5 -15.86 -5.65 9.36
CA THR A 5 -14.40 -5.68 9.46
C THR A 5 -13.92 -4.26 9.77
N PRO A 6 -13.21 -4.03 10.88
CA PRO A 6 -12.72 -2.70 11.20
C PRO A 6 -11.76 -2.26 10.11
N THR A 7 -12.08 -1.17 9.43
CA THR A 7 -11.21 -0.55 8.42
C THR A 7 -10.40 0.54 9.08
N ALA A 8 -9.09 0.54 8.84
CA ALA A 8 -8.19 1.62 9.24
C ALA A 8 -7.83 2.48 8.02
N ARG A 9 -7.77 3.80 8.17
CA ARG A 9 -7.30 4.71 7.10
C ARG A 9 -5.80 4.89 7.19
N LEU A 10 -5.12 4.71 6.07
CA LEU A 10 -3.71 5.04 5.92
C LEU A 10 -3.57 6.49 5.44
N GLU A 11 -3.22 7.39 6.36
CA GLU A 11 -2.94 8.80 6.05
C GLU A 11 -1.43 9.03 6.03
N ALA A 12 -0.87 9.25 4.84
CA ALA A 12 0.54 9.58 4.68
C ALA A 12 0.69 10.80 3.78
N ARG A 13 1.53 11.76 4.20
CA ARG A 13 1.93 12.87 3.34
C ARG A 13 3.13 12.42 2.51
N ILE A 14 2.98 12.47 1.19
CA ILE A 14 4.03 12.13 0.24
C ILE A 14 4.35 13.32 -0.66
N SER A 15 5.59 13.39 -1.13
CA SER A 15 6.01 14.38 -2.13
C SER A 15 5.27 14.19 -3.45
N ARG A 16 5.13 15.25 -4.24
CA ARG A 16 4.47 15.19 -5.55
C ARG A 16 5.16 14.22 -6.51
N ASP A 17 6.49 14.16 -6.48
CA ASP A 17 7.28 13.25 -7.31
C ASP A 17 6.99 11.78 -6.97
N LEU A 18 6.91 11.46 -5.68
CA LEU A 18 6.55 10.11 -5.23
C LEU A 18 5.13 9.75 -5.65
N HIS A 19 4.18 10.68 -5.53
CA HIS A 19 2.81 10.47 -6.01
C HIS A 19 2.75 10.20 -7.52
N ALA A 20 3.50 10.96 -8.33
CA ALA A 20 3.56 10.76 -9.78
C ALA A 20 4.17 9.39 -10.14
N MET A 21 5.22 8.98 -9.44
CA MET A 21 5.86 7.67 -9.60
C MET A 21 4.90 6.53 -9.25
N LEU A 22 4.23 6.62 -8.10
CA LEU A 22 3.25 5.61 -7.65
C LEU A 22 2.08 5.48 -8.61
N LYS A 23 1.54 6.61 -9.09
CA LYS A 23 0.47 6.61 -10.08
C LYS A 23 0.89 5.88 -11.35
N ARG A 24 2.07 6.19 -11.88
CA ARG A 24 2.58 5.56 -13.10
C ARG A 24 2.85 4.06 -12.91
N ALA A 25 3.39 3.67 -11.77
CA ALA A 25 3.61 2.25 -11.44
C ALA A 25 2.29 1.47 -11.35
N ALA A 26 1.25 2.08 -10.77
CA ALA A 26 -0.08 1.51 -10.70
C ALA A 26 -0.72 1.34 -12.09
N GLU A 27 -0.60 2.37 -12.95
CA GLU A 27 -1.06 2.34 -14.35
C GLU A 27 -0.38 1.22 -15.14
N LEU A 28 0.93 1.03 -14.97
CA LEU A 28 1.68 -0.06 -15.61
C LEU A 28 1.22 -1.46 -15.19
N GLN A 29 0.70 -1.60 -13.97
CA GLN A 29 0.16 -2.85 -13.44
C GLN A 29 -1.36 -3.00 -13.69
N GLY A 30 -1.99 -2.02 -14.34
CA GLY A 30 -3.43 -2.06 -14.64
C GLY A 30 -4.34 -1.94 -13.42
N ARG A 31 -3.86 -1.29 -12.35
CA ARG A 31 -4.58 -1.14 -11.07
C ARG A 31 -4.63 0.29 -10.58
N THR A 32 -5.48 0.57 -9.60
CA THR A 32 -5.57 1.91 -9.00
C THR A 32 -4.33 2.20 -8.14
N MET A 33 -3.97 3.48 -8.00
CA MET A 33 -2.85 3.91 -7.17
C MET A 33 -3.01 3.44 -5.71
N THR A 34 -4.24 3.50 -5.17
CA THR A 34 -4.51 3.05 -3.80
C THR A 34 -4.27 1.56 -3.65
N ASP A 35 -4.76 0.74 -4.59
CA ASP A 35 -4.52 -0.71 -4.58
C ASP A 35 -3.02 -1.02 -4.69
N PHE A 36 -2.30 -0.31 -5.57
CA PHE A 36 -0.85 -0.43 -5.71
C PHE A 36 -0.13 -0.16 -4.39
N VAL A 37 -0.45 0.95 -3.72
CA VAL A 37 0.19 1.32 -2.45
C VAL A 37 -0.15 0.31 -1.36
N VAL A 38 -1.41 -0.12 -1.23
CA VAL A 38 -1.81 -1.10 -0.20
C VAL A 38 -1.06 -2.42 -0.40
N ALA A 39 -0.97 -2.93 -1.63
CA ALA A 39 -0.24 -4.15 -1.92
C ALA A 39 1.27 -4.02 -1.66
N ALA A 40 1.87 -2.89 -2.06
CA ALA A 40 3.29 -2.63 -1.82
C ALA A 40 3.60 -2.51 -0.31
N VAL A 41 2.73 -1.85 0.45
CA VAL A 41 2.87 -1.74 1.91
C VAL A 41 2.71 -3.10 2.57
N GLN A 42 1.76 -3.92 2.12
CA GLN A 42 1.56 -5.26 2.67
C GLN A 42 2.77 -6.17 2.44
N ASP A 43 3.30 -6.22 1.21
CA ASP A 43 4.51 -7.00 0.90
C ASP A 43 5.73 -6.49 1.69
N ALA A 44 5.92 -5.17 1.76
CA ALA A 44 7.01 -4.57 2.53
C ALA A 44 6.90 -4.86 4.03
N ALA A 45 5.69 -4.76 4.60
CA ALA A 45 5.44 -5.06 6.01
C ALA A 45 5.66 -6.55 6.31
N GLN A 46 5.19 -7.45 5.44
CA GLN A 46 5.43 -8.88 5.59
C GLN A 46 6.92 -9.19 5.60
N ARG A 47 7.67 -8.69 4.62
CA ARG A 47 9.13 -8.86 4.57
C ARG A 47 9.82 -8.26 5.79
N ALA A 48 9.40 -7.08 6.24
CA ALA A 48 9.98 -6.45 7.42
C ALA A 48 9.73 -7.27 8.69
N ILE A 49 8.55 -7.86 8.85
CA ILE A 49 8.21 -8.76 9.96
C ILE A 49 9.02 -10.06 9.86
N GLU A 50 9.11 -10.66 8.68
CA GLU A 50 9.92 -11.87 8.45
C GLU A 50 11.42 -11.63 8.71
N GLN A 51 11.93 -10.45 8.35
CA GLN A 51 13.32 -10.07 8.61
C GLN A 51 13.58 -9.67 10.07
N ALA A 52 12.59 -9.08 10.74
CA ALA A 52 12.67 -8.71 12.15
C ALA A 52 12.48 -9.92 13.08
N GLY A 53 11.80 -10.96 12.61
CA GLY A 53 11.64 -12.24 13.27
C GLY A 53 12.86 -13.15 13.06
N TYR A 54 13.87 -12.97 13.92
CA TYR A 54 14.86 -14.00 14.24
C TYR A 54 14.18 -15.20 14.91
#